data_AF-A0A3A0FJV4-F1
#
_entry.id   AF-A0A3A0FJV4-F1
#
_cell.length_a   1.000
_cell.length_b   1.000
_cell.length_c   1.000
_cell.angle_alpha   90.00
_cell.angle_beta   90.00
_cell.angle_gamma   90.00
#
_symmetry.space_group_name_H-M   'P 1'
#
loop_
_entity.id
_entity.type
_entity.pdbx_description
1 polymer ?
#
loop_
_entity_poly.entity_id
_entity_poly.type
_entity_poly.pdbx_seq_one_letter_code
_entity_poly.pdbx_strand_id
1 'polypeptide(L)'
;MKSRSPFAISVLQQDAEGASTTGAQHHHAVNQGKRRGQRKLISWFLADRITELIPSWLGRHFSVREVENQGWSNHTFLVEQGSKDKLIIRLRERRKDNSCALAGYYKEIWAVRQMQGLIPVPGIIESGAGSFGHETEYAYMIQEYLPYPSAAGLFGSHKRIAILEQLGRIARVINSTSTAGFGRTFIPQQQQFLNQSWENFMDCELVSCNFRRLRDKSILGPQVLEHLQARLLEARSWKVRPSLYHLDFLANWNNVLIDGPVCAIQGRAFSQ
;
A
#
# COMPACT_ATOMS: atom_id res chain seq x y z
N MET A 1 13.55 13.22 -26.45
CA MET A 1 12.40 12.65 -25.70
C MET A 1 12.94 11.87 -24.51
N LYS A 2 12.51 12.17 -23.27
CA LYS A 2 12.91 11.40 -22.09
C LYS A 2 12.30 10.00 -22.19
N SER A 3 13.14 8.97 -22.27
CA SER A 3 12.75 7.57 -22.11
C SER A 3 12.04 7.42 -20.76
N ARG A 4 10.74 7.07 -20.78
CA ARG A 4 9.95 6.77 -19.58
C ARG A 4 10.12 5.28 -19.26
N SER A 5 10.34 4.97 -17.98
CA SER A 5 10.38 3.57 -17.50
C SER A 5 9.01 2.92 -17.71
N PRO A 6 8.93 1.66 -18.22
CA PRO A 6 7.67 0.98 -18.55
C PRO A 6 6.95 0.39 -17.32
N PHE A 7 7.28 0.83 -16.11
CA PHE A 7 6.71 0.32 -14.87
C PHE A 7 6.26 1.47 -13.99
N ALA A 8 5.05 1.38 -13.44
CA ALA A 8 4.60 2.30 -12.42
C ALA A 8 4.31 1.56 -11.12
N ILE A 9 4.75 2.14 -10.00
CA ILE A 9 4.39 1.62 -8.68
C ILE A 9 3.04 2.21 -8.31
N SER A 10 2.07 1.33 -8.03
CA SER A 10 0.85 1.73 -7.35
C SER A 10 1.04 1.48 -5.86
N VAL A 11 0.98 2.52 -5.04
CA VAL A 11 1.07 2.37 -3.59
C VAL A 11 -0.31 2.00 -3.04
N LEU A 12 -0.86 0.86 -3.47
CA LEU A 12 -2.04 0.30 -2.81
C LEU A 12 -1.59 -0.38 -1.52
N GLN A 13 -1.36 0.41 -0.46
CA GLN A 13 -1.06 -0.17 0.84
C GLN A 13 -2.30 -0.93 1.34
N GLN A 14 -2.31 -2.25 1.11
CA GLN A 14 -3.16 -3.17 1.85
C GLN A 14 -2.45 -3.42 3.17
N ASP A 15 -2.99 -2.85 4.25
CA ASP A 15 -2.55 -3.27 5.58
C ASP A 15 -2.91 -4.76 5.71
N ALA A 16 -1.89 -5.61 5.78
CA ALA A 16 -2.03 -7.04 5.98
C ALA A 16 -2.48 -7.34 7.41
N GLU A 17 -3.70 -6.93 7.75
CA GLU A 17 -4.41 -7.44 8.92
C GLU A 17 -5.34 -8.57 8.46
N GLY A 18 -4.80 -9.79 8.46
CA GLY A 18 -5.60 -11.02 8.44
C GLY A 18 -5.34 -11.95 7.27
N ALA A 19 -4.25 -12.73 7.34
CA ALA A 19 -4.15 -14.01 6.63
C ALA A 19 -3.23 -14.99 7.38
N SER A 20 -3.82 -16.02 8.01
CA SER A 20 -3.18 -17.28 8.47
C SER A 20 -4.26 -18.17 9.13
N THR A 21 -5.02 -18.94 8.33
CA THR A 21 -4.94 -20.41 8.05
C THR A 21 -5.76 -21.33 8.96
N THR A 22 -6.74 -21.98 8.30
CA THR A 22 -7.19 -23.38 8.44
C THR A 22 -7.52 -23.91 9.83
N GLY A 23 -8.81 -23.89 10.18
CA GLY A 23 -9.34 -24.62 11.35
C GLY A 23 -10.80 -24.35 11.74
N ALA A 24 -11.56 -23.57 10.98
CA ALA A 24 -12.93 -23.19 11.37
C ALA A 24 -13.87 -23.01 10.16
N GLN A 25 -14.07 -24.05 9.34
CA GLN A 25 -14.76 -23.89 8.06
C GLN A 25 -16.29 -23.73 8.12
N HIS A 26 -16.98 -24.12 9.22
CA HIS A 26 -18.45 -24.01 9.25
C HIS A 26 -19.02 -22.74 9.92
N HIS A 27 -18.36 -22.18 10.95
CA HIS A 27 -18.81 -20.92 11.56
C HIS A 27 -18.30 -19.66 10.84
N HIS A 28 -17.23 -19.77 10.04
CA HIS A 28 -16.73 -18.62 9.28
C HIS A 28 -17.59 -18.25 8.07
N ALA A 29 -18.18 -19.23 7.38
CA ALA A 29 -18.95 -18.99 6.15
C ALA A 29 -20.19 -18.10 6.39
N VAL A 30 -20.91 -18.35 7.50
CA VAL A 30 -22.11 -17.57 7.88
C VAL A 30 -21.74 -16.13 8.27
N ASN A 31 -20.62 -15.94 8.98
CA ASN A 31 -20.13 -14.62 9.35
C ASN A 31 -19.55 -13.84 8.16
N GLN A 32 -18.91 -14.51 7.21
CA GLN A 32 -18.43 -13.88 5.98
C GLN A 32 -19.58 -13.40 5.09
N GLY A 33 -20.68 -14.15 4.99
CA GLY A 33 -21.87 -13.75 4.24
C GLY A 33 -22.52 -12.47 4.78
N LYS A 34 -22.76 -12.40 6.10
CA LYS A 34 -23.31 -11.20 6.76
C LYS A 34 -22.38 -9.98 6.64
N ARG A 35 -21.07 -10.18 6.79
CA ARG A 35 -20.06 -9.11 6.66
C ARG A 35 -19.91 -8.61 5.22
N ARG A 36 -20.02 -9.49 4.23
CA ARG A 36 -20.03 -9.10 2.80
C ARG A 36 -21.25 -8.26 2.45
N GLY A 37 -22.42 -8.56 3.06
CA GLY A 37 -23.64 -7.76 2.94
C GLY A 37 -23.48 -6.36 3.54
N GLN A 38 -23.00 -6.25 4.78
CA GLN A 38 -22.74 -4.95 5.42
C GLN A 38 -21.71 -4.10 4.65
N ARG A 39 -20.64 -4.73 4.16
CA ARG A 39 -19.62 -4.02 3.37
C ARG A 39 -20.17 -3.46 2.06
N LYS A 40 -20.99 -4.25 1.34
CA LYS A 40 -21.65 -3.77 0.10
C LYS A 40 -22.58 -2.59 0.39
N LEU A 41 -23.29 -2.60 1.51
CA LEU A 41 -24.16 -1.50 1.92
C LEU A 41 -23.36 -0.22 2.20
N ILE A 42 -22.24 -0.33 2.94
CA ILE A 42 -21.34 0.80 3.23
C ILE A 42 -20.74 1.34 1.94
N SER A 43 -20.25 0.46 1.05
CA SER A 43 -19.67 0.88 -0.23
C SER A 43 -20.67 1.64 -1.10
N TRP A 44 -21.90 1.13 -1.21
CA TRP A 44 -22.96 1.79 -1.97
C TRP A 44 -23.28 3.18 -1.42
N PHE A 45 -23.41 3.30 -0.09
CA PHE A 45 -23.60 4.59 0.58
C PHE A 45 -22.44 5.57 0.34
N LEU A 46 -21.19 5.06 0.40
CA LEU A 46 -20.01 5.88 0.14
C LEU A 46 -19.90 6.33 -1.32
N ALA A 47 -20.31 5.49 -2.27
CA ALA A 47 -20.29 5.83 -3.69
C ALA A 47 -21.17 7.06 -4.00
N ASP A 48 -22.34 7.18 -3.37
CA ASP A 48 -23.22 8.34 -3.54
C ASP A 48 -22.61 9.62 -2.95
N ARG A 49 -21.84 9.50 -1.87
CA ARG A 49 -21.23 10.63 -1.15
C ARG A 49 -19.86 11.03 -1.66
N ILE A 50 -19.20 10.18 -2.43
CA ILE A 50 -17.88 10.48 -2.98
C ILE A 50 -17.92 11.67 -3.95
N THR A 51 -19.10 12.00 -4.46
CA THR A 51 -19.35 13.18 -5.29
C THR A 51 -18.89 14.48 -4.62
N GLU A 52 -18.94 14.55 -3.29
CA GLU A 52 -18.45 15.68 -2.48
C GLU A 52 -16.92 15.83 -2.53
N LEU A 53 -16.19 14.76 -2.89
CA LEU A 53 -14.74 14.75 -3.05
C LEU A 53 -14.29 14.91 -4.51
N ILE A 54 -15.20 14.85 -5.47
CA ILE A 54 -14.82 14.94 -6.86
C ILE A 54 -14.40 16.38 -7.16
N PRO A 55 -13.15 16.60 -7.64
CA PRO A 55 -12.70 17.95 -7.93
C PRO A 55 -13.60 18.62 -8.97
N SER A 56 -13.90 19.91 -8.77
CA SER A 56 -14.83 20.66 -9.61
C SER A 56 -14.43 20.71 -11.09
N TRP A 57 -13.14 20.56 -11.40
CA TRP A 57 -12.61 20.50 -12.77
C TRP A 57 -13.00 19.21 -13.52
N LEU A 58 -13.40 18.14 -12.82
CA LEU A 58 -13.92 16.90 -13.41
C LEU A 58 -15.39 17.03 -13.89
N GLY A 59 -15.96 18.24 -13.83
CA GLY A 59 -17.31 18.53 -14.31
C GLY A 59 -18.42 17.79 -13.54
N ARG A 60 -19.61 17.72 -14.16
CA ARG A 60 -20.83 17.16 -13.54
C ARG A 60 -21.22 15.76 -14.05
N HIS A 61 -20.54 15.26 -15.07
CA HIS A 61 -20.89 13.99 -15.75
C HIS A 61 -19.76 12.98 -15.57
N PHE A 62 -19.81 12.24 -14.46
CA PHE A 62 -18.84 11.19 -14.16
C PHE A 62 -19.57 9.90 -13.77
N SER A 63 -18.89 8.77 -13.90
CA SER A 63 -19.26 7.50 -13.29
C SER A 63 -18.35 7.22 -12.10
N VAL A 64 -18.89 6.54 -11.09
CA VAL A 64 -18.15 6.06 -9.93
C VAL A 64 -18.27 4.55 -9.90
N ARG A 65 -17.14 3.85 -9.77
CA ARG A 65 -17.09 2.39 -9.65
C ARG A 65 -16.18 1.99 -8.50
N GLU A 66 -16.66 1.15 -7.59
CA GLU A 66 -15.81 0.53 -6.58
C GLU A 66 -14.80 -0.41 -7.26
N VAL A 67 -13.53 -0.31 -6.89
CA VAL A 67 -12.49 -1.26 -7.36
C VAL A 67 -12.66 -2.59 -6.64
N GLU A 68 -12.68 -3.72 -7.32
CA GLU A 68 -12.85 -5.01 -6.64
C GLU A 68 -11.62 -5.40 -5.78
N ASN A 69 -11.79 -6.33 -4.84
CA ASN A 69 -10.72 -6.94 -4.01
C ASN A 69 -9.94 -5.99 -3.08
N GLN A 70 -10.61 -5.03 -2.46
CA GLN A 70 -9.95 -4.12 -1.52
C GLN A 70 -9.83 -4.72 -0.11
N GLY A 71 -8.85 -4.23 0.65
CA GLY A 71 -8.71 -4.50 2.09
C GLY A 71 -9.96 -4.14 2.89
N TRP A 72 -10.01 -4.57 4.15
CA TRP A 72 -11.25 -4.46 4.96
C TRP A 72 -11.55 -3.04 5.44
N SER A 73 -10.54 -2.20 5.57
CA SER A 73 -10.62 -0.84 6.13
C SER A 73 -10.46 0.27 5.08
N ASN A 74 -10.14 -0.10 3.84
CA ASN A 74 -9.89 0.83 2.75
C ASN A 74 -10.94 0.64 1.66
N HIS A 75 -11.61 1.74 1.29
CA HIS A 75 -12.51 1.81 0.16
C HIS A 75 -11.81 2.53 -1.00
N THR A 76 -11.86 1.99 -2.21
CA THR A 76 -11.22 2.56 -3.41
C THR A 76 -12.24 2.69 -4.53
N PHE A 77 -12.27 3.84 -5.17
CA PHE A 77 -13.22 4.15 -6.20
C PHE A 77 -12.47 4.67 -7.42
N LEU A 78 -12.83 4.13 -8.58
CA LEU A 78 -12.48 4.70 -9.85
C LEU A 78 -13.59 5.69 -10.23
N VAL A 79 -13.20 6.94 -10.46
CA VAL A 79 -14.09 7.96 -11.01
C VAL A 79 -13.67 8.23 -12.45
N GLU A 80 -14.62 8.20 -13.38
CA GLU A 80 -14.37 8.37 -14.80
C GLU A 80 -15.27 9.47 -15.37
N GLN A 81 -14.68 10.48 -16.02
CA GLN A 81 -15.39 11.44 -16.86
C GLN A 81 -15.04 11.14 -18.32
N GLY A 82 -15.96 10.46 -19.01
CA GLY A 82 -15.74 10.01 -20.39
C GLY A 82 -14.57 9.01 -20.51
N SER A 83 -13.82 9.07 -21.61
CA SER A 83 -12.76 8.10 -21.91
C SER A 83 -11.36 8.52 -21.45
N LYS A 84 -11.16 9.78 -21.07
CA LYS A 84 -9.82 10.36 -20.83
C LYS A 84 -9.53 10.69 -19.38
N ASP A 85 -10.49 11.28 -18.67
CA ASP A 85 -10.25 11.78 -17.32
C ASP A 85 -10.66 10.73 -16.31
N LYS A 86 -9.67 10.12 -15.67
CA LYS A 86 -9.86 9.05 -14.68
C LYS A 86 -9.03 9.33 -13.45
N LEU A 87 -9.62 9.12 -12.28
CA LEU A 87 -8.93 9.26 -11.01
C LEU A 87 -9.30 8.13 -10.06
N ILE A 88 -8.44 7.91 -9.07
CA ILE A 88 -8.67 6.97 -7.98
C ILE A 88 -8.90 7.78 -6.71
N ILE A 89 -10.03 7.54 -6.04
CA ILE A 89 -10.32 8.05 -4.70
C ILE A 89 -10.22 6.89 -3.71
N ARG A 90 -9.39 7.06 -2.69
CA ARG A 90 -9.26 6.10 -1.59
C ARG A 90 -9.81 6.71 -0.31
N LEU A 91 -10.71 6.01 0.36
CA LEU A 91 -11.26 6.36 1.66
C LEU A 91 -10.83 5.35 2.70
N ARG A 92 -10.49 5.82 3.90
CA ARG A 92 -10.21 4.97 5.05
C ARG A 92 -11.00 5.48 6.24
N GLU A 93 -11.76 4.60 6.87
CA GLU A 93 -12.56 4.93 8.05
C GLU A 93 -11.64 5.44 9.17
N ARG A 94 -11.95 6.62 9.71
CA ARG A 94 -11.28 7.23 10.84
C ARG A 94 -12.16 7.02 12.07
N ARG A 95 -11.86 5.96 12.81
CA ARG A 95 -12.47 5.74 14.14
C ARG A 95 -11.89 6.73 15.15
N LYS A 96 -12.64 7.04 16.21
CA LYS A 96 -12.23 7.99 17.27
C LYS A 96 -10.88 7.62 17.91
N ASP A 97 -10.51 6.34 17.89
CA ASP A 97 -9.23 5.80 18.36
C ASP A 97 -8.17 5.62 17.26
N ASN A 98 -8.55 5.77 15.98
CA ASN A 98 -7.71 5.50 14.82
C ASN A 98 -7.25 6.79 14.11
N SER A 99 -6.49 7.63 14.84
CA SER A 99 -5.80 8.80 14.26
C SER A 99 -4.79 8.43 13.16
N CYS A 100 -4.47 7.15 13.01
CA CYS A 100 -3.49 6.61 12.06
C CYS A 100 -3.93 6.67 10.59
N ALA A 101 -5.23 6.78 10.28
CA ALA A 101 -5.72 6.72 8.90
C ALA A 101 -5.15 7.85 8.02
N LEU A 102 -5.24 9.09 8.50
CA LEU A 102 -4.71 10.26 7.80
C LEU A 102 -3.17 10.29 7.82
N ALA A 103 -2.56 9.90 8.93
CA ALA A 103 -1.10 9.75 9.02
C ALA A 103 -0.56 8.74 7.99
N GLY A 104 -1.32 7.68 7.71
CA GLY A 104 -1.04 6.71 6.65
C GLY A 104 -0.96 7.36 5.27
N TYR A 105 -1.93 8.21 4.91
CA TYR A 105 -1.88 8.94 3.64
C TYR A 105 -0.76 9.98 3.62
N TYR A 106 -0.50 10.70 4.72
CA TYR A 106 0.64 11.63 4.74
C TYR A 106 1.99 10.93 4.55
N LYS A 107 2.18 9.74 5.13
CA LYS A 107 3.35 8.91 4.87
C LYS A 107 3.45 8.52 3.39
N GLU A 108 2.33 8.09 2.80
CA GLU A 108 2.27 7.69 1.40
C GLU A 108 2.59 8.86 0.45
N ILE A 109 2.00 10.03 0.68
CA ILE A 109 2.23 11.25 -0.08
C ILE A 109 3.68 11.69 0.02
N TRP A 110 4.24 11.66 1.23
CA TRP A 110 5.65 11.97 1.43
C TRP A 110 6.54 11.01 0.64
N ALA A 111 6.27 9.70 0.68
CA ALA A 111 7.03 8.70 -0.07
C ALA A 111 6.91 8.90 -1.59
N VAL A 112 5.71 9.15 -2.11
CA VAL A 112 5.49 9.45 -3.54
C VAL A 112 6.28 10.69 -3.97
N ARG A 113 6.28 11.75 -3.16
CA ARG A 113 7.05 12.97 -3.44
C ARG A 113 8.56 12.71 -3.47
N GLN A 114 9.10 11.87 -2.59
CA GLN A 114 10.51 11.49 -2.63
C GLN A 114 10.87 10.72 -3.92
N MET A 115 9.92 9.97 -4.48
CA MET A 115 10.13 9.13 -5.66
C MET A 115 9.81 9.84 -6.98
N GLN A 116 9.13 10.99 -6.92
CA GLN A 116 8.64 11.70 -8.09
C GLN A 116 9.80 12.09 -9.03
N GLY A 117 9.71 11.66 -10.28
CA GLY A 117 10.75 11.90 -11.29
C GLY A 117 11.95 10.93 -11.24
N LEU A 118 12.09 10.11 -10.19
CA LEU A 118 13.10 9.06 -10.10
C LEU A 118 12.58 7.73 -10.62
N ILE A 119 11.34 7.41 -10.26
CA ILE A 119 10.61 6.23 -10.73
C ILE A 119 9.15 6.61 -11.03
N PRO A 120 8.43 5.86 -11.87
CA PRO A 120 7.04 6.18 -12.14
C PRO A 120 6.15 5.83 -10.94
N VAL A 121 5.44 6.84 -10.47
CA VAL A 121 4.50 6.81 -9.34
C VAL A 121 3.26 7.61 -9.75
N PRO A 122 2.05 7.28 -9.25
CA PRO A 122 0.86 8.06 -9.54
C PRO A 122 0.99 9.48 -8.98
N GLY A 123 0.56 10.48 -9.72
CA GLY A 123 0.41 11.83 -9.18
C GLY A 123 -0.63 11.84 -8.07
N ILE A 124 -0.31 12.46 -6.93
CA ILE A 124 -1.30 12.75 -5.89
C ILE A 124 -1.91 14.11 -6.18
N ILE A 125 -3.23 14.15 -6.29
CA ILE A 125 -4.00 15.36 -6.56
C ILE A 125 -4.34 16.04 -5.23
N GLU A 126 -4.92 15.29 -4.29
CA GLU A 126 -5.42 15.84 -3.03
C GLU A 126 -5.45 14.77 -1.93
N SER A 127 -5.43 15.20 -0.67
CA SER A 127 -5.70 14.35 0.48
C SER A 127 -6.25 15.17 1.63
N GLY A 128 -7.11 14.57 2.44
CA GLY A 128 -7.65 15.25 3.60
C GLY A 128 -8.44 14.33 4.50
N ALA A 129 -9.23 14.94 5.38
CA ALA A 129 -10.22 14.25 6.18
C ALA A 129 -11.57 14.96 6.02
N GLY A 130 -12.65 14.18 6.07
CA GLY A 130 -14.00 14.69 5.95
C GLY A 130 -15.01 13.71 6.54
N SER A 131 -16.18 14.21 6.89
CA SER A 131 -17.30 13.37 7.30
C SER A 131 -18.16 13.07 6.07
N PHE A 132 -18.32 11.79 5.75
CA PHE A 132 -19.17 11.36 4.63
C PHE A 132 -20.37 10.61 5.22
N GLY A 133 -21.49 11.31 5.37
CA GLY A 133 -22.68 10.80 6.06
C GLY A 133 -22.81 11.28 7.51
N HIS A 134 -23.58 10.55 8.32
CA HIS A 134 -24.11 11.11 9.56
C HIS A 134 -23.13 11.16 10.75
N GLU A 135 -22.14 10.26 10.89
CA GLU A 135 -21.25 10.29 12.07
C GLU A 135 -19.84 9.71 11.84
N THR A 136 -19.51 9.26 10.62
CA THR A 136 -18.22 8.60 10.35
C THR A 136 -17.28 9.54 9.61
N GLU A 137 -16.15 9.83 10.24
CA GLU A 137 -15.05 10.53 9.59
C GLU A 137 -14.26 9.56 8.73
N TYR A 138 -13.81 10.01 7.57
CA TYR A 138 -12.87 9.28 6.73
C TYR A 138 -11.67 10.16 6.42
N ALA A 139 -10.50 9.54 6.36
CA ALA A 139 -9.39 10.10 5.60
C ALA A 139 -9.61 9.77 4.12
N TYR A 140 -9.26 10.70 3.23
CA TYR A 140 -9.31 10.47 1.78
C TYR A 140 -8.00 10.84 1.09
N MET A 141 -7.77 10.21 -0.06
CA MET A 141 -6.69 10.56 -0.99
C MET A 141 -7.19 10.40 -2.43
N ILE A 142 -6.94 11.42 -3.25
CA ILE A 142 -7.26 11.49 -4.67
C ILE A 142 -5.95 11.42 -5.45
N GLN A 143 -5.86 10.49 -6.38
CA GLN A 143 -4.65 10.28 -7.18
C GLN A 143 -5.01 10.00 -8.64
N GLU A 144 -4.01 10.16 -9.52
CA GLU A 144 -4.11 9.79 -10.92
C GLU A 144 -4.45 8.29 -11.09
N TYR A 145 -5.31 8.00 -12.05
CA TYR A 145 -5.50 6.63 -12.51
C TYR A 145 -4.41 6.22 -13.47
N LEU A 146 -3.79 5.08 -13.21
CA LEU A 146 -2.81 4.47 -14.11
C LEU A 146 -3.48 3.31 -14.86
N PRO A 147 -3.62 3.37 -16.21
CA PRO A 147 -4.37 2.40 -17.01
C PRO A 147 -3.60 1.11 -17.27
N TYR A 148 -2.74 0.71 -16.32
CA TYR A 148 -1.80 -0.38 -16.47
C TYR A 148 -2.24 -1.59 -15.65
N PRO A 149 -2.16 -2.82 -16.20
CA PRO A 149 -2.50 -4.01 -15.44
C PRO A 149 -1.53 -4.28 -14.28
N SER A 150 -2.06 -4.93 -13.24
CA SER A 150 -1.27 -5.48 -12.13
C SER A 150 -0.31 -6.57 -12.62
N ALA A 151 0.89 -6.61 -12.03
CA ALA A 151 1.87 -7.65 -12.30
C ALA A 151 1.44 -9.03 -11.77
N ALA A 152 0.45 -9.11 -10.87
CA ALA A 152 0.00 -10.37 -10.29
C ALA A 152 -0.48 -11.38 -11.35
N GLY A 153 -1.05 -10.91 -12.46
CA GLY A 153 -1.48 -11.76 -13.58
C GLY A 153 -0.35 -12.39 -14.39
N LEU A 154 0.92 -12.02 -14.12
CA LEU A 154 2.08 -12.50 -14.87
C LEU A 154 2.88 -13.60 -14.15
N PHE A 155 2.37 -14.09 -13.01
CA PHE A 155 2.95 -15.23 -12.30
C PHE A 155 2.93 -16.47 -13.21
N GLY A 156 4.12 -17.01 -13.52
CA GLY A 156 4.28 -18.14 -14.44
C GLY A 156 4.61 -17.76 -15.89
N SER A 157 4.65 -16.47 -16.23
CA SER A 157 5.09 -16.04 -17.57
C SER A 157 6.62 -16.06 -17.70
N HIS A 158 7.14 -16.34 -18.90
CA HIS A 158 8.56 -16.19 -19.24
C HIS A 158 9.07 -14.75 -19.08
N LYS A 159 8.16 -13.76 -19.05
CA LYS A 159 8.46 -12.34 -18.85
C LYS A 159 8.86 -11.99 -17.42
N ARG A 160 8.66 -12.91 -16.46
CA ARG A 160 8.91 -12.70 -15.02
C ARG A 160 10.34 -12.24 -14.73
N ILE A 161 11.35 -12.77 -15.41
CA ILE A 161 12.76 -12.42 -15.16
C ILE A 161 13.00 -10.93 -15.50
N ALA A 162 12.58 -10.48 -16.68
CA ALA A 162 12.74 -9.08 -17.08
C ALA A 162 11.99 -8.12 -16.14
N ILE A 163 10.82 -8.53 -15.63
CA ILE A 163 10.08 -7.75 -14.62
C ILE A 163 10.89 -7.68 -13.32
N LEU A 164 11.39 -8.81 -12.82
CA LEU A 164 12.20 -8.87 -11.58
C LEU A 164 13.47 -8.01 -11.68
N GLU A 165 14.15 -8.01 -12.83
CA GLU A 165 15.31 -7.15 -13.05
C GLU A 165 14.96 -5.66 -12.90
N GLN A 166 13.83 -5.25 -13.45
CA GLN A 166 13.36 -3.87 -13.40
C GLN A 166 12.87 -3.50 -12.01
N LEU A 167 12.17 -4.42 -11.33
CA LEU A 167 11.83 -4.29 -9.92
C LEU A 167 13.09 -4.16 -9.06
N GLY A 168 14.16 -4.90 -9.35
CA GLY A 168 15.44 -4.75 -8.65
C GLY A 168 16.05 -3.35 -8.81
N ARG A 169 16.00 -2.77 -10.02
CA ARG A 169 16.46 -1.40 -10.28
C ARG A 169 15.62 -0.37 -9.52
N ILE A 170 14.30 -0.52 -9.54
CA ILE A 170 13.38 0.35 -8.82
C ILE A 170 13.60 0.24 -7.30
N ALA A 171 13.69 -0.98 -6.77
CA ALA A 171 13.96 -1.22 -5.36
C ALA A 171 15.29 -0.60 -4.91
N ARG A 172 16.33 -0.64 -5.76
CA ARG A 172 17.59 0.06 -5.49
C ARG A 172 17.39 1.57 -5.35
N VAL A 173 16.60 2.20 -6.22
CA VAL A 173 16.30 3.64 -6.13
C VAL A 173 15.59 3.97 -4.82
N ILE A 174 14.52 3.21 -4.50
CA ILE A 174 13.77 3.38 -3.25
C ILE A 174 14.70 3.24 -2.04
N ASN A 175 15.43 2.12 -1.94
CA ASN A 175 16.30 1.81 -0.79
C ASN A 175 17.54 2.72 -0.69
N SER A 176 17.88 3.44 -1.76
CA SER A 176 18.95 4.45 -1.73
C SER A 176 18.49 5.81 -1.18
N THR A 177 17.18 6.01 -1.05
CA THR A 177 16.60 7.24 -0.52
C THR A 177 16.68 7.22 1.01
N SER A 178 17.48 8.12 1.58
CA SER A 178 17.66 8.21 3.04
C SER A 178 16.40 8.77 3.70
N THR A 179 16.11 8.33 4.93
CA THR A 179 15.00 8.83 5.74
C THR A 179 15.51 9.41 7.06
N ALA A 180 14.72 10.28 7.68
CA ALA A 180 14.92 10.64 9.08
C ALA A 180 14.16 9.61 9.94
N GLY A 181 14.89 8.75 10.66
CA GLY A 181 14.32 7.71 11.51
C GLY A 181 13.84 6.44 10.79
N PHE A 182 13.27 5.52 11.56
CA PHE A 182 12.89 4.15 11.22
C PHE A 182 11.43 3.81 11.61
N GLY A 183 10.88 2.81 10.92
CA GLY A 183 9.62 2.16 11.26
C GLY A 183 8.43 2.60 10.41
N ARG A 184 7.22 2.27 10.85
CA ARG A 184 5.98 2.45 10.06
C ARG A 184 5.25 3.76 10.36
N THR A 185 5.48 4.31 11.55
CA THR A 185 4.82 5.52 12.03
C THR A 185 5.57 6.74 11.54
N PHE A 186 4.93 7.53 10.68
CA PHE A 186 5.45 8.78 10.15
C PHE A 186 4.84 9.95 10.91
N ILE A 187 5.66 10.96 11.21
CA ILE A 187 5.29 12.20 11.90
C ILE A 187 5.30 13.32 10.85
N PRO A 188 4.15 13.68 10.26
CA PRO A 188 4.09 14.59 9.11
C PRO A 188 4.71 15.96 9.37
N GLN A 189 4.50 16.50 10.57
CA GLN A 189 4.99 17.83 10.98
C GLN A 189 6.52 17.89 11.02
N GLN A 190 7.18 16.76 11.28
CA GLN A 190 8.63 16.65 11.39
C GLN A 190 9.26 15.99 10.16
N GLN A 191 8.45 15.52 9.21
CA GLN A 191 8.85 14.74 8.04
C GLN A 191 9.81 13.58 8.37
N GLN A 192 9.56 12.90 9.48
CA GLN A 192 10.41 11.82 9.97
C GLN A 192 9.59 10.64 10.48
N PHE A 193 10.23 9.48 10.58
CA PHE A 193 9.69 8.30 11.21
C PHE A 193 9.97 8.32 12.72
N LEU A 194 9.08 7.69 13.48
CA LEU A 194 9.04 7.78 14.94
C LEU A 194 10.36 7.37 15.63
N ASN A 195 11.02 6.31 15.15
CA ASN A 195 12.17 5.75 15.83
C ASN A 195 13.48 6.35 15.31
N GLN A 196 14.25 7.00 16.17
CA GLN A 196 15.49 7.68 15.75
C GLN A 196 16.69 6.76 15.56
N SER A 197 16.62 5.52 16.06
CA SER A 197 17.66 4.51 15.86
C SER A 197 17.07 3.16 15.47
N TRP A 198 17.92 2.31 14.89
CA TRP A 198 17.55 0.95 14.53
C TRP A 198 17.23 0.11 15.77
N GLU A 199 18.00 0.26 16.86
CA GLU A 199 17.74 -0.47 18.11
C GLU A 199 16.35 -0.11 18.66
N ASN A 200 16.01 1.18 18.70
CA ASN A 200 14.70 1.63 19.18
C ASN A 200 13.55 1.06 18.33
N PHE A 201 13.71 1.04 17.00
CA PHE A 201 12.73 0.43 16.12
C PHE A 201 12.56 -1.07 16.39
N MET A 202 13.67 -1.81 16.54
CA MET A 202 13.63 -3.24 16.79
C MET A 202 13.06 -3.58 18.17
N ASP A 203 13.29 -2.74 19.18
CA ASP A 203 12.65 -2.87 20.50
C ASP A 203 11.13 -2.74 20.39
N CYS A 204 10.64 -1.78 19.59
CA CYS A 204 9.20 -1.66 19.29
C CYS A 204 8.63 -2.88 18.55
N GLU A 205 9.33 -3.41 17.54
CA GLU A 205 8.86 -4.59 16.80
C GLU A 205 8.84 -5.85 17.69
N LEU A 206 9.86 -6.05 18.53
CA LEU A 206 9.92 -7.15 19.49
C LEU A 206 8.72 -7.16 20.45
N VAL A 207 8.32 -5.99 20.96
CA VAL A 207 7.12 -5.83 21.80
C VAL A 207 5.87 -6.10 20.98
N SER A 208 5.81 -5.60 19.74
CA SER A 208 4.64 -5.71 18.85
C SER A 208 4.36 -7.14 18.38
N CYS A 209 5.38 -7.98 18.23
CA CYS A 209 5.23 -9.38 17.83
C CYS A 209 4.37 -10.22 18.80
N ASN A 210 4.24 -9.79 20.08
CA ASN A 210 3.42 -10.44 21.10
C ASN A 210 3.57 -11.98 21.11
N PHE A 211 4.82 -12.45 21.25
CA PHE A 211 5.18 -13.87 21.26
C PHE A 211 4.35 -14.71 22.23
N ARG A 212 3.95 -14.12 23.37
CA ARG A 212 3.03 -14.74 24.33
C ARG A 212 1.72 -15.11 23.66
N ARG A 213 1.06 -14.18 22.97
CA ARG A 213 -0.21 -14.45 22.27
C ARG A 213 -0.06 -15.48 21.17
N LEU A 214 1.04 -15.45 20.41
CA LEU A 214 1.31 -16.44 19.36
C LEU A 214 1.43 -17.86 19.93
N ARG A 215 2.10 -17.99 21.08
CA ARG A 215 2.24 -19.24 21.83
C ARG A 215 0.92 -19.70 22.44
N ASP A 216 0.24 -18.83 23.18
CA ASP A 216 -0.96 -19.17 23.94
C ASP A 216 -2.15 -19.52 23.02
N LYS A 217 -2.11 -19.08 21.76
CA LYS A 217 -3.06 -19.45 20.71
C LYS A 217 -2.59 -20.61 19.83
N SER A 218 -1.44 -21.22 20.14
CA SER A 218 -0.83 -22.31 19.37
C SER A 218 -0.69 -21.99 17.88
N ILE A 219 -0.46 -20.72 17.54
CA ILE A 219 -0.28 -20.28 16.15
C ILE A 219 1.10 -20.74 15.65
N LEU A 220 2.12 -20.67 16.52
CA LEU A 220 3.47 -21.12 16.25
C LEU A 220 3.95 -22.02 17.39
N GLY A 221 4.72 -23.06 17.05
CA GLY A 221 5.33 -23.94 18.03
C GLY A 221 6.46 -23.26 18.83
N PRO A 222 6.80 -23.75 20.04
CA PRO A 222 7.82 -23.13 20.90
C PRO A 222 9.18 -22.91 20.21
N GLN A 223 9.66 -23.91 19.48
CA GLN A 223 10.95 -23.83 18.76
C GLN A 223 10.97 -22.73 17.69
N VAL A 224 9.86 -22.53 16.98
CA VAL A 224 9.75 -21.48 15.94
C VAL A 224 9.73 -20.10 16.60
N LEU A 225 9.04 -19.96 17.74
CA LEU A 225 9.00 -18.71 18.49
C LEU A 225 10.38 -18.34 19.04
N GLU A 226 11.09 -19.30 19.63
CA GLU A 226 12.46 -19.11 20.11
C GLU A 226 13.40 -18.70 18.97
N HIS A 227 13.32 -19.39 17.83
CA HIS A 227 14.12 -19.04 16.65
C HIS A 227 13.80 -17.64 16.14
N LEU A 228 12.51 -17.28 16.00
CA LEU A 228 12.09 -15.96 15.55
C LEU A 228 12.56 -14.85 16.51
N GLN A 229 12.41 -15.07 17.81
CA GLN A 229 12.89 -14.13 18.83
C GLN A 229 14.41 -13.95 18.75
N ALA A 230 15.17 -15.03 18.62
CA ALA A 230 16.62 -14.97 18.46
C ALA A 230 17.01 -14.18 17.19
N ARG A 231 16.33 -14.40 16.06
CA ARG A 231 16.58 -13.68 14.81
C ARG A 231 16.28 -12.18 14.92
N LEU A 232 15.22 -11.79 15.63
CA LEU A 232 14.92 -10.37 15.86
C LEU A 232 15.93 -9.72 16.82
N LEU A 233 16.37 -10.44 17.85
CA LEU A 233 17.42 -9.97 18.77
C LEU A 233 18.77 -9.82 18.07
N GLU A 234 19.11 -10.74 17.17
CA GLU A 234 20.29 -10.61 16.32
C GLU A 234 20.16 -9.40 15.40
N ALA A 235 19.02 -9.25 14.72
CA ALA A 235 18.75 -8.13 13.82
C ALA A 235 18.88 -6.78 14.54
N ARG A 236 18.50 -6.68 15.82
CA ARG A 236 18.69 -5.48 16.65
C ARG A 236 20.12 -4.95 16.67
N SER A 237 21.12 -5.82 16.54
CA SER A 237 22.54 -5.43 16.57
C SER A 237 23.09 -4.89 15.23
N TRP A 238 22.27 -4.91 14.17
CA TRP A 238 22.71 -4.49 12.85
C TRP A 238 22.96 -2.99 12.76
N LYS A 239 24.03 -2.62 12.05
CA LYS A 239 24.32 -1.22 11.73
C LYS A 239 23.59 -0.82 10.46
N VAL A 240 22.33 -0.41 10.61
CA VAL A 240 21.45 -0.04 9.49
C VAL A 240 21.35 1.48 9.38
N ARG A 241 21.35 2.00 8.15
CA ARG A 241 21.03 3.41 7.88
C ARG A 241 19.54 3.55 7.58
N PRO A 242 18.87 4.59 8.09
CA PRO A 242 17.46 4.84 7.81
C PRO A 242 17.28 5.12 6.31
N SER A 243 16.48 4.29 5.66
CA SER A 243 16.22 4.36 4.22
C SER A 243 14.79 3.97 3.93
N LEU A 244 14.27 4.44 2.80
CA LEU A 244 12.90 4.19 2.40
C LEU A 244 12.77 2.74 1.94
N TYR A 245 11.71 2.08 2.42
CA TYR A 245 11.35 0.74 1.98
C TYR A 245 9.84 0.71 1.70
N HIS A 246 9.46 0.11 0.58
CA HIS A 246 8.05 -0.09 0.24
C HIS A 246 7.42 -1.24 1.04
N LEU A 247 8.22 -2.18 1.56
CA LEU A 247 7.85 -3.37 2.36
C LEU A 247 7.00 -4.43 1.63
N ASP A 248 6.06 -4.03 0.78
CA ASP A 248 5.14 -4.93 0.07
C ASP A 248 5.37 -4.96 -1.46
N PHE A 249 6.56 -4.56 -1.91
CA PHE A 249 6.85 -4.37 -3.33
C PHE A 249 7.07 -5.69 -4.09
N LEU A 250 7.70 -6.67 -3.45
CA LEU A 250 7.95 -8.00 -4.01
C LEU A 250 6.98 -9.06 -3.49
N ALA A 251 6.38 -8.82 -2.32
CA ALA A 251 5.42 -9.72 -1.69
C ALA A 251 4.02 -9.62 -2.32
N ASN A 252 3.65 -8.43 -2.81
CA ASN A 252 2.34 -8.21 -3.41
C ASN A 252 2.46 -7.56 -4.80
N TRP A 253 2.33 -8.41 -5.82
CA TRP A 253 2.46 -8.01 -7.22
C TRP A 253 1.30 -7.13 -7.71
N ASN A 254 0.26 -6.92 -6.89
CA ASN A 254 -0.79 -5.94 -7.18
C ASN A 254 -0.36 -4.49 -6.96
N ASN A 255 0.73 -4.25 -6.24
CA ASN A 255 1.32 -2.93 -6.07
C ASN A 255 2.21 -2.51 -7.24
N VAL A 256 2.42 -3.41 -8.20
CA VAL A 256 3.23 -3.17 -9.39
C VAL A 256 2.31 -3.14 -10.59
N LEU A 257 2.34 -2.04 -11.33
CA LEU A 257 1.65 -1.91 -12.60
C LEU A 257 2.63 -1.93 -13.77
N ILE A 258 2.21 -2.53 -14.87
CA ILE A 258 3.09 -2.79 -16.02
C ILE A 258 2.53 -2.08 -17.25
N ASP A 259 3.32 -1.17 -17.82
CA ASP A 259 2.99 -0.48 -19.06
C ASP A 259 3.55 -1.27 -20.27
N GLY A 260 2.65 -1.88 -21.04
CA GLY A 260 2.95 -2.49 -22.34
C GLY A 260 3.31 -3.99 -22.32
N PRO A 261 3.26 -4.67 -23.49
CA PRO A 261 3.48 -6.11 -23.61
C PRO A 261 4.95 -6.53 -23.84
N VAL A 262 5.95 -5.96 -23.17
CA VAL A 262 7.37 -6.05 -23.60
C VAL A 262 8.27 -6.11 -22.34
N CYS A 263 9.16 -7.08 -22.05
CA CYS A 263 9.99 -7.97 -22.86
C CYS A 263 10.60 -7.33 -24.10
N ALA A 264 11.38 -6.27 -23.89
CA ALA A 264 12.46 -5.87 -24.78
C ALA A 264 13.67 -5.61 -23.87
N ILE A 265 14.33 -6.70 -23.53
CA ILE A 265 15.79 -6.64 -23.47
C ILE A 265 16.21 -6.58 -24.93
N GLN A 266 16.49 -5.39 -25.44
CA GLN A 266 17.43 -5.26 -26.52
C GLN A 266 18.61 -4.49 -25.97
N GLY A 267 19.63 -5.25 -25.58
CA GLY A 267 20.96 -4.70 -25.41
C GLY A 267 21.42 -4.14 -26.75
N ARG A 268 21.92 -2.91 -26.73
CA ARG A 268 23.04 -2.51 -27.56
C ARG A 268 23.85 -1.47 -26.82
N ALA A 269 25.12 -1.84 -26.64
CA ALA A 269 26.20 -0.99 -26.23
C ALA A 269 26.33 0.23 -27.14
N PHE A 270 26.83 1.32 -26.57
CA PHE A 270 27.89 2.16 -27.14
C PHE A 270 28.69 2.62 -25.90
N SER A 271 29.94 2.21 -25.65
CA SER A 271 31.20 2.49 -26.36
C SER A 271 31.27 3.88 -26.99
N GLN A 272 32.04 4.73 -26.30
CA GLN A 272 32.58 6.05 -26.64
C GLN A 272 31.58 7.19 -26.80
#